data_AF-X1G4I1-F1
#
_entry.id   AF-X1G4I1-F1
#
_cell.length_a   1.000
_cell.length_b   1.000
_cell.length_c   1.000
_cell.angle_alpha   90.00
_cell.angle_beta   90.00
_cell.angle_gamma   90.00
#
_symmetry.space_group_name_H-M   'P 1'
#
loop_
_entity.id
_entity.type
_entity.pdbx_description
1 polymer ?
#
loop_
_entity_poly.entity_id
_entity_poly.type
_entity_poly.pdbx_seq_one_letter_code
_entity_poly.pdbx_strand_id
1 'polypeptide(L)'
;GLGGTEETTTGVIRLKQMERDKVLNFPIVAVNDSLTKHLFDNRYGTGQSTIDGILRATNILISGSNFVVAGYGWCGKGLAMRAKGHGAQVIVTEVDPVKALEARMDGYMVMPMADAAKIGDVFITVTGDINVIRKEHMQKMKDGAIIGNSGHFDVEIDKQGLAKITKKKRVIRDFCEEHTIRNGRHIYILAQGRLVNLAAAEGHPAMVMDMSFANQALAVEYILNNPRLKNRVYQLPLKIDERIAKFKLKSMSIRIDKLTPEQKRYLASWKMGT
;
A
#
# COMPACT_ATOMS: atom_id res chain seq x y z
N GLY A 1 30.99 3.00 6.14
CA GLY A 1 30.75 1.58 5.83
C GLY A 1 30.05 1.47 4.49
N LEU A 2 30.05 0.27 3.89
CA LEU A 2 29.17 -0.04 2.76
C LEU A 2 27.73 0.33 3.14
N GLY A 3 27.05 1.08 2.27
CA GLY A 3 25.70 1.58 2.53
C GLY A 3 24.62 0.49 2.48
N GLY A 4 23.40 0.85 2.85
CA GLY A 4 22.22 -0.01 2.75
C GLY A 4 21.17 0.53 1.80
N THR A 5 20.16 -0.28 1.52
CA THR A 5 19.01 0.06 0.70
C THR A 5 17.72 -0.27 1.47
N GLU A 6 16.66 0.51 1.28
CA GLU A 6 15.39 0.34 1.98
C GLU A 6 14.19 0.52 1.03
N GLU A 7 13.30 -0.47 1.00
CA GLU A 7 12.20 -0.56 0.04
C GLU A 7 10.80 -0.37 0.63
N THR A 8 10.68 -0.24 1.93
CA THR A 8 9.38 -0.07 2.58
C THR A 8 9.17 1.38 3.01
N THR A 9 7.94 1.88 2.88
CA THR A 9 7.58 3.24 3.34
C THR A 9 7.92 3.43 4.82
N THR A 10 7.58 2.45 5.67
CA THR A 10 7.84 2.56 7.11
C THR A 10 9.33 2.47 7.45
N GLY A 11 10.09 1.60 6.76
CA GLY A 11 11.54 1.53 6.92
C GLY A 11 12.20 2.87 6.57
N VAL A 12 11.81 3.49 5.44
CA VAL A 12 12.31 4.82 5.05
C VAL A 12 11.98 5.88 6.11
N ILE A 13 10.77 5.89 6.67
CA ILE A 13 10.38 6.83 7.73
C ILE A 13 11.29 6.66 8.96
N ARG A 14 11.53 5.42 9.40
CA ARG A 14 12.42 5.13 10.53
C ARG A 14 13.86 5.56 10.27
N LEU A 15 14.39 5.29 9.08
CA LEU A 15 15.76 5.69 8.70
C LEU A 15 15.92 7.21 8.58
N LYS A 16 14.90 7.92 8.06
CA LYS A 16 14.88 9.40 8.05
C LYS A 16 14.82 9.96 9.47
N GLN A 17 14.14 9.29 10.40
CA GLN A 17 14.17 9.68 11.81
C GLN A 17 15.54 9.46 12.45
N MET A 18 16.19 8.32 12.18
CA MET A 18 17.56 8.06 12.62
C MET A 18 18.57 9.07 12.08
N GLU A 19 18.40 9.51 10.83
CA GLU A 19 19.21 10.59 10.25
C GLU A 19 19.02 11.92 11.01
N ARG A 20 17.77 12.32 11.29
CA ARG A 20 17.46 13.54 12.06
C ARG A 20 18.06 13.49 13.46
N ASP A 21 17.98 12.33 14.10
CA ASP A 21 18.50 12.10 15.45
C ASP A 21 20.04 11.88 15.45
N LYS A 22 20.69 11.91 14.28
CA LYS A 22 22.14 11.73 14.08
C LYS A 22 22.68 10.39 14.59
N VAL A 23 21.82 9.36 14.63
CA VAL A 23 22.19 7.99 15.02
C VAL A 23 22.34 7.05 13.82
N LEU A 24 22.15 7.56 12.60
CA LEU A 24 22.39 6.81 11.37
C LEU A 24 23.90 6.63 11.12
N ASN A 25 24.37 5.38 11.10
CA ASN A 25 25.79 5.05 11.07
C ASN A 25 26.35 4.74 9.66
N PHE A 26 25.50 4.68 8.64
CA PHE A 26 25.88 4.39 7.26
C PHE A 26 24.89 5.02 6.26
N PRO A 27 25.31 5.28 5.01
CA PRO A 27 24.41 5.81 3.99
C PRO A 27 23.31 4.82 3.63
N ILE A 28 22.10 5.33 3.39
CA ILE A 28 20.95 4.55 2.93
C ILE A 28 20.47 5.09 1.60
N VAL A 29 20.14 4.23 0.64
CA VAL A 29 19.34 4.61 -0.54
C VAL A 29 17.90 4.13 -0.35
N ALA A 30 16.97 5.07 -0.21
CA ALA A 30 15.53 4.81 -0.10
C ALA A 30 14.95 4.48 -1.48
N VAL A 31 14.98 3.19 -1.85
CA VAL A 31 14.42 2.73 -3.13
C VAL A 31 12.89 2.79 -3.15
N ASN A 32 12.24 2.83 -1.98
CA ASN A 32 10.79 3.04 -1.91
C ASN A 32 10.35 4.37 -2.55
N ASP A 33 11.20 5.40 -2.51
CA ASP A 33 10.89 6.72 -3.05
C ASP A 33 11.03 6.76 -4.59
N SER A 34 11.57 5.72 -5.24
CA SER A 34 11.65 5.60 -6.71
C SER A 34 10.27 5.49 -7.35
N LEU A 35 10.04 6.20 -8.47
CA LEU A 35 8.81 6.16 -9.24
C LEU A 35 8.49 4.74 -9.71
N THR A 36 9.48 4.00 -10.23
CA THR A 36 9.28 2.61 -10.66
C THR A 36 8.98 1.64 -9.53
N LYS A 37 9.19 2.06 -8.27
CA LYS A 37 8.80 1.31 -7.08
C LYS A 37 7.39 1.71 -6.66
N HIS A 38 7.18 2.89 -6.07
CA HIS A 38 5.91 3.19 -5.42
C HIS A 38 4.72 3.33 -6.38
N LEU A 39 4.93 3.78 -7.63
CA LEU A 39 3.84 3.86 -8.61
C LEU A 39 3.38 2.49 -9.08
N PHE A 40 4.26 1.48 -9.07
CA PHE A 40 3.99 0.17 -9.64
C PHE A 40 3.72 -0.88 -8.55
N ASP A 41 4.67 -1.02 -7.64
CA ASP A 41 4.65 -1.99 -6.55
C ASP A 41 3.48 -1.75 -5.60
N ASN A 42 3.48 -0.58 -4.96
CA ASN A 42 2.47 -0.24 -3.97
C ASN A 42 1.07 -0.12 -4.62
N ARG A 43 0.97 0.38 -5.86
CA ARG A 43 -0.34 0.57 -6.52
C ARG A 43 -0.87 -0.70 -7.19
N TYR A 44 -0.08 -1.37 -8.02
CA TYR A 44 -0.58 -2.50 -8.82
C TYR A 44 -0.37 -3.82 -8.07
N GLY A 45 0.81 -4.00 -7.46
CA GLY A 45 1.15 -5.20 -6.69
C GLY A 45 0.24 -5.39 -5.48
N THR A 46 0.18 -4.40 -4.58
CA THR A 46 -0.63 -4.50 -3.35
C THR A 46 -2.12 -4.62 -3.68
N GLY A 47 -2.63 -3.82 -4.62
CA GLY A 47 -4.04 -3.84 -4.99
C GLY A 47 -4.51 -5.21 -5.50
N GLN A 48 -3.74 -5.86 -6.39
CA GLN A 48 -4.08 -7.19 -6.91
C GLN A 48 -3.96 -8.28 -5.84
N SER A 49 -2.81 -8.33 -5.16
CA SER A 49 -2.51 -9.39 -4.18
C SER A 49 -3.41 -9.35 -2.95
N THR A 50 -3.89 -8.17 -2.57
CA THR A 50 -4.85 -8.01 -1.46
C THR A 50 -6.21 -8.61 -1.82
N ILE A 51 -6.70 -8.37 -3.04
CA ILE A 51 -7.96 -8.99 -3.51
C ILE A 51 -7.80 -10.51 -3.59
N ASP A 52 -6.68 -11.01 -4.12
CA ASP A 52 -6.39 -12.46 -4.15
C ASP A 52 -6.43 -13.06 -2.73
N GLY A 53 -5.75 -12.44 -1.76
CA GLY A 53 -5.75 -12.90 -0.37
C GLY A 53 -7.14 -12.93 0.26
N ILE A 54 -7.97 -11.91 0.01
CA ILE A 54 -9.36 -11.88 0.48
C ILE A 54 -10.16 -13.03 -0.13
N LEU A 55 -10.07 -13.22 -1.45
CA LEU A 55 -10.82 -14.25 -2.17
C LEU A 55 -10.41 -15.66 -1.71
N ARG A 56 -9.11 -15.93 -1.55
CA ARG A 56 -8.62 -17.23 -1.05
C ARG A 56 -9.07 -17.50 0.39
N ALA A 57 -8.99 -16.50 1.27
CA ALA A 57 -9.35 -16.65 2.68
C ALA A 57 -10.86 -16.80 2.91
N THR A 58 -11.70 -16.26 2.02
CA THR A 58 -13.14 -16.10 2.31
C THR A 58 -14.10 -16.68 1.26
N ASN A 59 -13.70 -16.75 -0.01
CA ASN A 59 -14.57 -17.07 -1.14
C ASN A 59 -15.85 -16.18 -1.22
N ILE A 60 -15.76 -14.92 -0.80
CA ILE A 60 -16.89 -13.99 -0.83
C ILE A 60 -17.14 -13.44 -2.24
N LEU A 61 -18.39 -13.00 -2.48
CA LEU A 61 -18.70 -12.15 -3.63
C LEU A 61 -18.38 -10.68 -3.28
N ILE A 62 -17.43 -10.08 -4.00
CA ILE A 62 -17.07 -8.66 -3.83
C ILE A 62 -18.09 -7.72 -4.50
N SER A 63 -18.71 -8.17 -5.60
CA SER A 63 -19.69 -7.37 -6.34
C SER A 63 -20.88 -6.99 -5.46
N GLY A 64 -21.25 -5.71 -5.47
CA GLY A 64 -22.34 -5.17 -4.65
C GLY A 64 -21.99 -4.94 -3.17
N SER A 65 -20.81 -5.34 -2.71
CA SER A 65 -20.37 -5.08 -1.32
C SER A 65 -20.00 -3.62 -1.10
N ASN A 66 -20.22 -3.12 0.11
CA ASN A 66 -19.62 -1.88 0.59
C ASN A 66 -18.19 -2.17 1.06
N PHE A 67 -17.20 -1.87 0.19
CA PHE A 67 -15.80 -2.18 0.42
C PHE A 67 -15.06 -0.95 0.96
N VAL A 68 -14.69 -0.99 2.23
CA VAL A 68 -14.02 0.10 2.94
C VAL A 68 -12.51 -0.04 2.83
N VAL A 69 -11.87 0.98 2.28
CA VAL A 69 -10.41 1.13 2.18
C VAL A 69 -9.96 2.22 3.15
N ALA A 70 -9.19 1.85 4.17
CA ALA A 70 -8.63 2.82 5.10
C ALA A 70 -7.24 3.27 4.64
N GLY A 71 -7.12 4.55 4.26
CA GLY A 71 -5.93 5.16 3.67
C GLY A 71 -5.99 5.20 2.15
N TYR A 72 -5.65 6.35 1.55
CA TYR A 72 -5.70 6.58 0.10
C TYR A 72 -4.35 7.00 -0.49
N GLY A 73 -3.26 6.46 0.09
CA GLY A 73 -1.94 6.46 -0.52
C GLY A 73 -1.85 5.50 -1.73
N TRP A 74 -0.64 5.19 -2.19
CA TRP A 74 -0.45 4.32 -3.37
C TRP A 74 -1.10 2.93 -3.23
N CYS A 75 -0.98 2.29 -2.07
CA CYS A 75 -1.66 1.03 -1.76
C CYS A 75 -3.18 1.17 -1.79
N GLY A 76 -3.72 2.21 -1.15
CA GLY A 76 -5.15 2.52 -1.14
C GLY A 76 -5.74 2.76 -2.52
N LYS A 77 -5.08 3.58 -3.35
CA LYS A 77 -5.45 3.81 -4.76
C LYS A 77 -5.47 2.50 -5.55
N GLY A 78 -4.45 1.68 -5.32
CA GLY A 78 -4.34 0.35 -5.89
C GLY A 78 -5.54 -0.53 -5.58
N LEU A 79 -5.82 -0.69 -4.29
CA LEU A 79 -6.87 -1.53 -3.76
C LEU A 79 -8.28 -1.04 -4.16
N ALA A 80 -8.56 0.25 -3.96
CA ALA A 80 -9.83 0.88 -4.33
C ALA A 80 -10.18 0.64 -5.80
N MET A 81 -9.20 0.81 -6.69
CA MET A 81 -9.37 0.55 -8.12
C MET A 81 -9.75 -0.90 -8.43
N ARG A 82 -9.16 -1.89 -7.72
CA ARG A 82 -9.46 -3.32 -7.96
C ARG A 82 -10.79 -3.71 -7.35
N ALA A 83 -11.11 -3.21 -6.15
CA ALA A 83 -12.41 -3.42 -5.53
C ALA A 83 -13.54 -2.87 -6.41
N LYS A 84 -13.40 -1.64 -6.93
CA LYS A 84 -14.33 -1.06 -7.92
C LYS A 84 -14.44 -1.91 -9.18
N GLY A 85 -13.31 -2.39 -9.69
CA GLY A 85 -13.27 -3.30 -10.85
C GLY A 85 -14.00 -4.64 -10.63
N HIS A 86 -14.12 -5.09 -9.38
CA HIS A 86 -14.91 -6.26 -8.98
C HIS A 86 -16.38 -5.93 -8.67
N GLY A 87 -16.83 -4.69 -8.95
CA GLY A 87 -18.21 -4.27 -8.75
C GLY A 87 -18.56 -3.83 -7.32
N ALA A 88 -17.58 -3.61 -6.45
CA ALA A 88 -17.84 -3.10 -5.10
C ALA A 88 -18.19 -1.61 -5.09
N GLN A 89 -19.01 -1.19 -4.12
CA GLN A 89 -19.18 0.19 -3.72
C GLN A 89 -18.06 0.59 -2.77
N VAL A 90 -17.04 1.26 -3.30
CA VAL A 90 -15.84 1.59 -2.51
C VAL A 90 -16.06 2.84 -1.65
N ILE A 91 -15.74 2.70 -0.37
CA ILE A 91 -15.73 3.76 0.64
C ILE A 91 -14.29 3.96 1.09
N VAL A 92 -13.80 5.19 1.08
CA VAL A 92 -12.46 5.55 1.54
C VAL A 92 -12.56 6.28 2.88
N THR A 93 -11.66 5.95 3.80
CA THR A 93 -11.43 6.75 5.02
C THR A 93 -10.04 7.36 4.95
N GLU A 94 -9.94 8.69 5.05
CA GLU A 94 -8.66 9.42 4.98
C GLU A 94 -8.63 10.57 5.99
N VAL A 95 -7.42 10.86 6.47
CA VAL A 95 -7.07 12.01 7.32
C VAL A 95 -6.43 13.13 6.50
N ASP A 96 -5.81 12.80 5.36
CA ASP A 96 -5.18 13.76 4.46
C ASP A 96 -6.24 14.38 3.52
N PRO A 97 -6.47 15.71 3.57
CA PRO A 97 -7.54 16.34 2.80
C PRO A 97 -7.32 16.27 1.30
N VAL A 98 -6.07 16.25 0.82
CA VAL A 98 -5.78 16.16 -0.62
C VAL A 98 -6.08 14.76 -1.14
N LYS A 99 -5.69 13.73 -0.39
CA LYS A 99 -5.98 12.34 -0.76
C LYS A 99 -7.46 12.01 -0.62
N ALA A 100 -8.14 12.57 0.38
CA ALA A 100 -9.60 12.47 0.51
C ALA A 100 -10.31 13.12 -0.68
N LEU A 101 -9.88 14.32 -1.09
CA LEU A 101 -10.42 14.99 -2.27
C LEU A 101 -10.18 14.17 -3.55
N GLU A 102 -8.97 13.63 -3.72
CA GLU A 102 -8.62 12.76 -4.85
C GLU A 102 -9.50 11.52 -4.90
N ALA A 103 -9.69 10.83 -3.76
CA ALA A 103 -10.60 9.67 -3.68
C ALA A 103 -12.02 10.02 -4.11
N ARG A 104 -12.51 11.21 -3.70
CA ARG A 104 -13.83 11.69 -4.11
C ARG A 104 -13.90 11.98 -5.61
N MET A 105 -12.83 12.52 -6.20
CA MET A 105 -12.73 12.79 -7.65
C MET A 105 -12.62 11.50 -8.47
N ASP A 106 -12.02 10.44 -7.93
CA ASP A 106 -12.01 9.09 -8.52
C ASP A 106 -13.37 8.35 -8.44
N GLY A 107 -14.37 9.00 -7.81
CA GLY A 107 -15.74 8.53 -7.72
C GLY A 107 -16.04 7.64 -6.52
N TYR A 108 -15.21 7.67 -5.48
CA TYR A 108 -15.44 6.94 -4.24
C TYR A 108 -16.23 7.77 -3.22
N MET A 109 -16.96 7.07 -2.35
CA MET A 109 -17.48 7.70 -1.15
C MET A 109 -16.33 7.95 -0.18
N VAL A 110 -16.36 9.08 0.53
CA VAL A 110 -15.34 9.41 1.55
C VAL A 110 -16.07 9.77 2.83
N MET A 111 -15.76 9.04 3.92
CA MET A 111 -16.38 9.28 5.22
C MET A 111 -15.50 8.80 6.38
N PRO A 112 -15.75 9.25 7.62
CA PRO A 112 -15.04 8.75 8.79
C PRO A 112 -15.26 7.25 9.00
N MET A 113 -14.26 6.56 9.57
CA MET A 113 -14.36 5.12 9.90
C MET A 113 -15.54 4.81 10.84
N ALA A 114 -15.91 5.74 11.72
CA ALA A 114 -17.06 5.59 12.62
C ALA A 114 -18.41 5.49 11.88
N ASP A 115 -18.51 6.05 10.67
CA ASP A 115 -19.69 5.97 9.81
C ASP A 115 -19.59 4.81 8.83
N ALA A 116 -18.41 4.62 8.22
CA ALA A 116 -18.14 3.48 7.35
C ALA A 116 -18.38 2.13 8.08
N ALA A 117 -18.02 2.05 9.37
CA ALA A 117 -18.25 0.87 10.19
C ALA A 117 -19.72 0.42 10.22
N LYS A 118 -20.68 1.35 10.12
CA LYS A 118 -22.11 1.02 10.20
C LYS A 118 -22.63 0.34 8.93
N ILE A 119 -21.98 0.58 7.79
CA ILE A 119 -22.47 0.19 6.47
C ILE A 119 -21.54 -0.72 5.67
N GLY A 120 -20.25 -0.79 6.03
CA GLY A 120 -19.25 -1.60 5.32
C GLY A 120 -19.44 -3.10 5.54
N ASP A 121 -19.11 -3.86 4.51
CA ASP A 121 -19.13 -5.34 4.53
C ASP A 121 -17.70 -5.91 4.58
N VAL A 122 -16.76 -5.27 3.87
CA VAL A 122 -15.33 -5.61 3.85
C VAL A 122 -14.52 -4.39 4.22
N PHE A 123 -13.56 -4.52 5.14
CA PHE A 123 -12.71 -3.44 5.64
C PHE A 123 -11.25 -3.83 5.49
N ILE A 124 -10.49 -3.04 4.73
CA ILE A 124 -9.06 -3.28 4.53
C ILE A 124 -8.27 -2.02 4.89
N THR A 125 -7.30 -2.20 5.79
CA THR A 125 -6.38 -1.14 6.22
C THR A 125 -5.10 -1.15 5.39
N VAL A 126 -4.69 0.03 4.91
CA VAL A 126 -3.48 0.26 4.11
C VAL A 126 -2.86 1.63 4.45
N THR A 127 -2.89 2.01 5.72
CA THR A 127 -2.53 3.37 6.18
C THR A 127 -1.05 3.51 6.53
N GLY A 128 -0.42 2.45 7.03
CA GLY A 128 0.88 2.51 7.67
C GLY A 128 0.85 2.87 9.16
N ASP A 129 -0.33 3.03 9.77
CA ASP A 129 -0.54 3.57 11.12
C ASP A 129 -1.12 2.52 12.09
N ILE A 130 -1.25 2.87 13.37
CA ILE A 130 -1.74 1.98 14.42
C ILE A 130 -3.23 2.19 14.70
N ASN A 131 -3.93 1.12 15.07
CA ASN A 131 -5.30 1.19 15.62
C ASN A 131 -6.28 1.98 14.73
N VAL A 132 -6.20 1.83 13.42
CA VAL A 132 -7.12 2.42 12.44
C VAL A 132 -8.54 1.87 12.65
N ILE A 133 -8.65 0.56 12.84
CA ILE A 133 -9.90 -0.12 13.19
C ILE A 133 -9.84 -0.46 14.68
N ARG A 134 -10.62 0.28 15.48
CA ARG A 134 -10.68 0.18 16.94
C ARG A 134 -11.90 -0.58 17.41
N LYS A 135 -11.90 -0.96 18.70
CA LYS A 135 -13.02 -1.62 19.38
C LYS A 135 -14.37 -0.94 19.09
N GLU A 136 -14.45 0.39 19.19
CA GLU A 136 -15.67 1.17 18.98
C GLU A 136 -16.18 1.13 17.53
N HIS A 137 -15.29 0.91 16.56
CA HIS A 137 -15.66 0.69 15.16
C HIS A 137 -16.22 -0.72 15.00
N MET A 138 -15.51 -1.74 15.49
CA MET A 138 -15.93 -3.15 15.44
C MET A 138 -17.28 -3.38 16.12
N GLN A 139 -17.55 -2.69 17.23
CA GLN A 139 -18.85 -2.75 17.90
C GLN A 139 -20.00 -2.21 17.05
N LYS A 140 -19.75 -1.36 16.05
CA LYS A 140 -20.77 -0.80 15.14
C LYS A 140 -20.92 -1.56 13.83
N MET A 141 -20.03 -2.51 13.55
CA MET A 141 -20.05 -3.30 12.32
C MET A 141 -21.28 -4.18 12.20
N LYS A 142 -21.70 -4.41 10.94
CA LYS A 142 -22.73 -5.38 10.57
C LYS A 142 -22.33 -6.78 11.03
N ASP A 143 -23.33 -7.63 11.17
CA ASP A 143 -23.08 -9.06 11.34
C ASP A 143 -22.42 -9.61 10.08
N GLY A 144 -21.34 -10.37 10.25
CA GLY A 144 -20.56 -10.94 9.18
C GLY A 144 -19.55 -10.00 8.50
N ALA A 145 -19.26 -8.83 9.08
CA ALA A 145 -18.24 -7.93 8.55
C ALA A 145 -16.85 -8.59 8.50
N ILE A 146 -16.12 -8.36 7.41
CA ILE A 146 -14.79 -8.92 7.16
C ILE A 146 -13.75 -7.82 7.31
N ILE A 147 -12.69 -8.09 8.08
CA ILE A 147 -11.61 -7.15 8.36
C ILE A 147 -10.28 -7.78 7.98
N GLY A 148 -9.48 -7.07 7.18
CA GLY A 148 -8.12 -7.45 6.83
C GLY A 148 -7.18 -6.24 6.86
N ASN A 149 -5.89 -6.53 6.75
CA ASN A 149 -4.83 -5.53 6.71
C ASN A 149 -3.88 -5.86 5.57
N SER A 150 -3.47 -4.86 4.81
CA SER A 150 -2.41 -4.97 3.78
C SER A 150 -1.40 -3.82 3.90
N GLY A 151 -1.40 -3.13 5.04
CA GLY A 151 -0.49 -2.06 5.40
C GLY A 151 0.61 -2.54 6.35
N HIS A 152 0.79 -1.85 7.47
CA HIS A 152 1.92 -2.06 8.37
C HIS A 152 1.73 -3.24 9.33
N PHE A 153 2.51 -4.31 9.12
CA PHE A 153 2.59 -5.50 9.97
C PHE A 153 1.22 -6.01 10.44
N ASP A 154 0.92 -5.84 11.72
CA ASP A 154 -0.29 -6.35 12.38
C ASP A 154 -0.88 -5.35 13.39
N VAL A 155 -0.57 -4.07 13.21
CA VAL A 155 -0.87 -2.99 14.18
C VAL A 155 -2.01 -2.07 13.75
N GLU A 156 -2.43 -2.11 12.48
CA GLU A 156 -3.51 -1.24 11.99
C GLU A 156 -4.89 -1.61 12.58
N ILE A 157 -5.04 -2.84 13.07
CA ILE A 157 -6.25 -3.36 13.71
C ILE A 157 -6.00 -3.51 15.22
N ASP A 158 -6.87 -2.95 16.04
CA ASP A 158 -6.79 -3.06 17.51
C ASP A 158 -7.17 -4.47 17.99
N LYS A 159 -6.21 -5.39 17.94
CA LYS A 159 -6.39 -6.79 18.37
C LYS A 159 -6.70 -6.92 19.85
N GLN A 160 -6.16 -6.03 20.69
CA GLN A 160 -6.44 -6.05 22.13
C GLN A 160 -7.88 -5.64 22.41
N GLY A 161 -8.36 -4.60 21.73
CA GLY A 161 -9.75 -4.17 21.76
C GLY A 161 -10.71 -5.25 21.28
N LEU A 162 -10.37 -5.93 20.17
CA LEU A 162 -11.12 -7.07 19.67
C LEU A 162 -11.20 -8.21 20.69
N ALA A 163 -10.07 -8.59 21.30
CA ALA A 163 -10.02 -9.64 22.31
C ALA A 163 -10.94 -9.33 23.51
N LYS A 164 -10.98 -8.06 23.95
CA LYS A 164 -11.87 -7.61 25.04
C LYS A 164 -13.36 -7.77 24.73
N ILE A 165 -13.77 -7.67 23.45
CA ILE A 165 -15.17 -7.79 23.03
C ILE A 165 -15.55 -9.15 22.46
N THR A 166 -14.58 -10.04 22.23
CA THR A 166 -14.80 -11.39 21.72
C THR A 166 -15.30 -12.29 22.86
N LYS A 167 -16.41 -13.01 22.63
CA LYS A 167 -16.90 -14.09 23.50
C LYS A 167 -16.36 -15.45 23.07
N LYS A 168 -16.31 -15.70 21.76
CA LYS A 168 -15.86 -16.95 21.17
C LYS A 168 -15.06 -16.67 19.91
N LYS A 169 -13.99 -17.43 19.70
CA LYS A 169 -13.16 -17.40 18.51
C LYS A 169 -13.13 -18.80 17.89
N ARG A 170 -13.26 -18.89 16.57
CA ARG A 170 -13.02 -20.14 15.82
C ARG A 170 -12.35 -19.85 14.48
N VAL A 171 -11.47 -20.75 14.06
CA VAL A 171 -10.93 -20.75 12.69
C VAL A 171 -12.00 -21.38 11.80
N ILE A 172 -12.46 -20.65 10.78
CA ILE A 172 -13.49 -21.16 9.85
C ILE A 172 -12.87 -21.64 8.53
N ARG A 173 -11.74 -21.05 8.14
CA ARG A 173 -10.90 -21.41 7.00
C ARG A 173 -9.47 -21.01 7.32
N ASP A 174 -8.51 -21.52 6.54
CA ASP A 174 -7.14 -21.03 6.63
C ASP A 174 -7.12 -19.52 6.42
N PHE A 175 -6.43 -18.83 7.32
CA PHE A 175 -6.33 -17.37 7.37
C PHE A 175 -7.65 -16.61 7.60
N CYS A 176 -8.73 -17.28 8.02
CA CYS A 176 -10.00 -16.63 8.35
C CYS A 176 -10.54 -17.08 9.71
N GLU A 177 -10.57 -16.14 10.66
CA GLU A 177 -11.03 -16.37 12.03
C GLU A 177 -12.34 -15.63 12.28
N GLU A 178 -13.35 -16.35 12.75
CA GLU A 178 -14.60 -15.76 13.20
C GLU A 178 -14.50 -15.40 14.70
N HIS A 179 -14.84 -14.16 15.01
CA HIS A 179 -14.98 -13.62 16.35
C HIS A 179 -16.46 -13.34 16.63
N THR A 180 -17.10 -14.16 17.45
CA THR A 180 -18.42 -13.85 18.01
C THR A 180 -18.23 -12.80 19.11
N ILE A 181 -18.70 -11.57 18.88
CA ILE A 181 -18.55 -10.47 19.83
C ILE A 181 -19.71 -10.41 20.84
N ARG A 182 -19.56 -9.64 21.92
CA ARG A 182 -20.48 -9.67 23.08
C ARG A 182 -21.95 -9.40 22.74
N ASN A 183 -22.24 -8.65 21.69
CA ASN A 183 -23.59 -8.35 21.21
C ASN A 183 -24.20 -9.45 20.30
N GLY A 184 -23.51 -10.58 20.12
CA GLY A 184 -23.97 -11.70 19.31
C GLY A 184 -23.56 -11.66 17.84
N ARG A 185 -23.05 -10.52 17.33
CA ARG A 185 -22.56 -10.42 15.95
C ARG A 185 -21.25 -11.17 15.75
N HIS A 186 -20.99 -11.56 14.52
CA HIS A 186 -19.80 -12.23 14.03
C HIS A 186 -18.95 -11.24 13.22
N ILE A 187 -17.66 -11.19 13.51
CA ILE A 187 -16.66 -10.43 12.75
C ILE A 187 -15.60 -11.41 12.27
N TYR A 188 -15.23 -11.33 11.00
CA TYR A 188 -14.19 -12.17 10.42
C TYR A 188 -12.89 -11.39 10.33
N ILE A 189 -11.81 -11.94 10.89
CA ILE A 189 -10.47 -11.39 10.81
C ILE A 189 -9.63 -12.23 9.85
N LEU A 190 -9.10 -11.57 8.82
CA LEU A 190 -8.20 -12.18 7.85
C LEU A 190 -6.76 -12.15 8.36
N ALA A 191 -6.05 -13.25 8.18
CA ALA A 191 -4.62 -13.40 8.49
C ALA A 191 -4.23 -12.92 9.90
N GLN A 192 -5.13 -13.02 10.89
CA GLN A 192 -4.91 -12.53 12.26
C GLN A 192 -4.56 -11.02 12.33
N GLY A 193 -4.99 -10.24 11.33
CA GLY A 193 -4.67 -8.83 11.18
C GLY A 193 -3.28 -8.55 10.60
N ARG A 194 -2.52 -9.59 10.21
CA ARG A 194 -1.26 -9.45 9.45
C ARG A 194 -1.57 -9.11 7.98
N LEU A 195 -0.52 -8.92 7.18
CA LEU A 195 -0.61 -8.65 5.75
C LEU A 195 -1.33 -9.78 4.99
N VAL A 196 -2.60 -9.57 4.66
CA VAL A 196 -3.47 -10.57 4.03
C VAL A 196 -2.97 -10.99 2.66
N ASN A 197 -2.37 -10.06 1.92
CA ASN A 197 -1.81 -10.32 0.60
C ASN A 197 -0.57 -11.24 0.62
N LEU A 198 0.14 -11.31 1.75
CA LEU A 198 1.30 -12.18 1.94
C LEU A 198 0.95 -13.48 2.67
N ALA A 199 0.03 -13.41 3.63
CA ALA A 199 -0.32 -14.55 4.46
C ALA A 199 -1.33 -15.47 3.77
N ALA A 200 -2.32 -14.90 3.08
CA ALA A 200 -3.40 -15.65 2.44
C ALA A 200 -3.27 -15.73 0.91
N ALA A 201 -2.19 -15.18 0.34
CA ALA A 201 -1.87 -15.20 -1.08
C ALA A 201 -0.35 -15.19 -1.28
N GLU A 202 0.11 -15.05 -2.53
CA GLU A 202 1.54 -15.14 -2.90
C GLU A 202 2.28 -13.79 -2.88
N GLY A 203 1.66 -12.75 -2.31
CA GLY A 203 2.18 -11.40 -2.39
C GLY A 203 2.17 -10.83 -3.80
N HIS A 204 3.15 -9.97 -4.08
CA HIS A 204 3.20 -9.24 -5.34
C HIS A 204 3.67 -10.14 -6.48
N PRO A 205 3.02 -10.08 -7.67
CA PRO A 205 3.47 -10.85 -8.82
C PRO A 205 4.92 -10.51 -9.22
N ALA A 206 5.66 -11.50 -9.70
CA ALA A 206 7.04 -11.33 -10.16
C ALA A 206 7.19 -10.19 -11.19
N MET A 207 6.17 -9.99 -12.03
CA MET A 207 6.14 -8.95 -13.07
C MET A 207 6.08 -7.51 -12.52
N VAL A 208 5.75 -7.34 -11.24
CA VAL A 208 5.84 -6.05 -10.54
C VAL A 208 7.12 -5.98 -9.71
N MET A 209 7.53 -7.10 -9.11
CA MET A 209 8.72 -7.20 -8.28
C MET A 209 10.03 -7.03 -9.06
N ASP A 210 10.06 -7.32 -10.36
CA ASP A 210 11.25 -7.14 -11.19
C ASP A 210 11.78 -5.69 -11.17
N MET A 211 10.89 -4.70 -11.15
CA MET A 211 11.25 -3.29 -11.01
C MET A 211 11.77 -2.97 -9.61
N SER A 212 11.15 -3.50 -8.56
CA SER A 212 11.63 -3.32 -7.18
C SER A 212 13.03 -3.91 -6.99
N PHE A 213 13.28 -5.12 -7.51
CA PHE A 213 14.61 -5.74 -7.44
C PHE A 213 15.63 -5.05 -8.35
N ALA A 214 15.22 -4.51 -9.50
CA ALA A 214 16.09 -3.67 -10.32
C ALA A 214 16.48 -2.38 -9.58
N ASN A 215 15.56 -1.76 -8.84
CA ASN A 215 15.88 -0.61 -7.98
C ASN A 215 16.92 -1.00 -6.92
N GLN A 216 16.74 -2.14 -6.26
CA GLN A 216 17.69 -2.64 -5.25
C GLN A 216 19.09 -2.86 -5.85
N ALA A 217 19.17 -3.58 -6.97
CA ALA A 217 20.44 -3.88 -7.64
C ALA A 217 21.18 -2.60 -8.07
N LEU A 218 20.47 -1.65 -8.70
CA LEU A 218 21.07 -0.41 -9.17
C LEU A 218 21.36 0.58 -8.02
N ALA A 219 20.65 0.48 -6.90
CA ALA A 219 20.98 1.22 -5.69
C ALA A 219 22.27 0.71 -5.05
N VAL A 220 22.48 -0.61 -5.02
CA VAL A 220 23.76 -1.20 -4.57
C VAL A 220 24.90 -0.77 -5.50
N GLU A 221 24.71 -0.84 -6.82
CA GLU A 221 25.69 -0.32 -7.80
C GLU A 221 26.00 1.17 -7.55
N TYR A 222 24.97 1.99 -7.30
CA TYR A 222 25.14 3.40 -6.97
C TYR A 222 25.97 3.60 -5.70
N ILE A 223 25.72 2.85 -4.64
CA ILE A 223 26.49 2.92 -3.38
C ILE A 223 27.95 2.56 -3.63
N LEU A 224 28.22 1.46 -4.34
CA LEU A 224 29.58 1.00 -4.65
C LEU A 224 30.38 2.02 -5.47
N ASN A 225 29.73 2.67 -6.42
CA ASN A 225 30.35 3.70 -7.25
C ASN A 225 30.51 5.06 -6.53
N ASN A 226 29.98 5.20 -5.32
CA ASN A 226 30.05 6.44 -4.53
C ASN A 226 30.59 6.17 -3.11
N PRO A 227 31.88 5.84 -2.94
CA PRO A 227 32.44 5.46 -1.64
C PRO A 227 32.45 6.60 -0.60
N ARG A 228 32.15 7.84 -1.00
CA ARG A 228 32.17 9.05 -0.14
C ARG A 228 30.78 9.52 0.29
N LEU A 229 29.75 8.68 0.17
CA LEU A 229 28.41 9.01 0.67
C LEU A 229 28.46 9.26 2.19
N LYS A 230 27.82 10.33 2.62
CA LYS A 230 27.65 10.68 4.04
C LYS A 230 26.54 9.81 4.64
N ASN A 231 26.52 9.67 5.96
CA ASN A 231 25.47 8.93 6.65
C ASN A 231 24.13 9.71 6.62
N ARG A 232 23.40 9.57 5.52
CA ARG A 232 22.08 10.15 5.29
C ARG A 232 21.22 9.23 4.42
N VAL A 233 19.93 9.50 4.36
CA VAL A 233 19.00 8.84 3.46
C VAL A 233 18.98 9.56 2.11
N TYR A 234 19.43 8.87 1.07
CA TYR A 234 19.43 9.33 -0.32
C TYR A 234 18.22 8.79 -1.06
N GLN A 235 17.74 9.54 -2.04
CA GLN A 235 16.87 8.99 -3.09
C GLN A 235 17.73 8.39 -4.20
N LEU A 236 17.22 7.34 -4.85
CA LEU A 236 17.86 6.82 -6.05
C LEU A 236 17.83 7.91 -7.13
N PRO A 237 18.97 8.20 -7.81
CA PRO A 237 19.00 9.22 -8.85
C PRO A 237 17.94 8.96 -9.94
N LEU A 238 17.19 9.99 -10.33
CA LEU A 238 16.11 9.90 -11.30
C LEU A 238 16.53 9.22 -12.62
N LYS A 239 17.75 9.47 -13.09
CA LYS A 239 18.28 8.83 -14.32
C LYS A 239 18.37 7.30 -14.21
N ILE A 240 18.63 6.77 -13.02
CA ILE A 240 18.67 5.33 -12.76
C ILE A 240 17.24 4.78 -12.78
N ASP A 241 16.31 5.46 -12.11
CA ASP A 241 14.90 5.10 -12.09
C ASP A 241 14.26 5.10 -13.51
N GLU A 242 14.55 6.12 -14.31
CA GLU A 242 14.17 6.17 -15.74
C GLU A 242 14.77 5.03 -16.57
N ARG A 243 15.99 4.59 -16.24
CA ARG A 243 16.64 3.46 -16.91
C ARG A 243 15.92 2.15 -16.59
N ILE A 244 15.45 1.96 -15.35
CA ILE A 244 14.62 0.81 -14.97
C ILE A 244 13.32 0.81 -15.78
N ALA A 245 12.63 1.94 -15.87
CA ALA A 245 11.41 2.05 -16.67
C ALA A 245 11.64 1.69 -18.15
N LYS A 246 12.74 2.18 -18.75
CA LYS A 246 13.12 1.84 -20.13
C LYS A 246 13.40 0.35 -20.31
N PHE A 247 14.08 -0.28 -19.35
CA PHE A 247 14.33 -1.73 -19.38
C PHE A 247 13.04 -2.53 -19.26
N LYS A 248 12.12 -2.12 -18.38
CA LYS A 248 10.81 -2.76 -18.25
C LYS A 248 10.02 -2.68 -19.55
N LEU A 249 9.89 -1.49 -20.15
CA LEU A 249 9.20 -1.32 -21.44
C LEU A 249 9.84 -2.18 -22.54
N LYS A 250 11.17 -2.21 -22.61
CA LYS A 250 11.90 -3.06 -23.57
C LYS A 250 11.60 -4.55 -23.35
N SER A 251 11.55 -5.02 -22.11
CA SER A 251 11.21 -6.42 -21.79
C SER A 251 9.79 -6.80 -22.21
N MET A 252 8.88 -5.82 -22.24
CA MET A 252 7.50 -5.97 -22.72
C MET A 252 7.36 -5.75 -24.23
N SER A 253 8.47 -5.59 -24.96
CA SER A 253 8.48 -5.24 -26.39
C SER A 253 7.75 -3.93 -26.72
N ILE A 254 7.67 -3.00 -25.77
CA ILE A 254 7.03 -1.68 -25.94
C ILE A 254 8.08 -0.66 -26.38
N ARG A 255 7.74 0.10 -27.42
CA ARG A 255 8.49 1.29 -27.87
C ARG A 255 7.71 2.54 -27.53
N ILE A 256 8.44 3.62 -27.22
CA ILE A 256 7.87 4.94 -26.91
C ILE A 256 8.53 6.00 -27.78
N ASP A 257 7.83 7.11 -27.97
CA ASP A 257 8.34 8.25 -28.71
C ASP A 257 9.54 8.91 -28.04
N LYS A 258 10.30 9.67 -28.84
CA LYS A 258 11.35 10.56 -28.36
C LYS A 258 11.01 11.97 -28.77
N LEU A 259 11.19 12.91 -27.85
CA LEU A 259 11.03 14.33 -28.17
C LEU A 259 11.96 14.71 -29.33
N THR A 260 11.41 15.40 -30.33
CA THR A 260 12.18 16.01 -31.42
C THR A 260 13.08 17.12 -30.86
N PRO A 261 14.15 17.52 -31.58
CA PRO A 261 14.97 18.66 -31.15
C PRO A 261 14.16 19.95 -30.94
N GLU A 262 13.12 20.15 -31.75
CA GLU A 262 12.21 21.30 -31.62
C GLU A 262 11.38 21.24 -30.34
N GLN A 263 10.76 20.09 -30.03
CA GLN A 263 9.98 19.91 -28.80
C GLN A 263 10.84 20.10 -27.54
N LYS A 264 12.11 19.66 -27.57
CA LYS A 264 13.05 19.90 -26.47
C LYS A 264 13.36 21.38 -26.28
N ARG A 265 13.56 22.12 -27.39
CA ARG A 265 13.79 23.58 -27.34
C ARG A 265 12.57 24.31 -26.81
N TYR A 266 11.38 23.93 -27.25
CA TYR A 266 10.11 24.50 -26.79
C TYR A 266 9.97 24.33 -25.26
N LEU A 267 10.12 23.12 -24.73
CA LEU A 267 10.01 22.84 -23.29
C LEU A 267 11.09 23.52 -22.44
N ALA A 268 12.24 23.86 -23.01
CA ALA A 268 13.36 24.51 -22.31
C ALA A 268 13.34 26.05 -22.43
N SER A 269 12.39 26.63 -23.18
CA SER A 269 12.37 28.05 -23.50
C SER A 269 11.10 28.73 -23.03
N TRP A 270 11.22 29.69 -22.12
CA TRP A 270 10.12 30.58 -21.73
C TRP A 270 9.71 31.57 -22.83
N LYS A 271 10.51 31.67 -23.90
CA LYS A 271 10.26 32.57 -25.05
C LYS A 271 9.41 31.92 -26.13
N MET A 272 9.12 30.63 -26.01
CA MET A 272 8.30 29.87 -26.96
C MET A 272 7.10 29.33 -26.18
N GLY A 273 6.05 30.14 -26.07
CA GLY A 273 4.86 29.83 -25.26
C GLY A 273 4.30 31.08 -24.59
N THR A 274 3.10 30.97 -24.02
CA THR A 274 2.45 32.00 -23.20
C THR A 274 2.93 31.98 -21.76
#